data_AF-A0A9D5GN60-F1
#
_entry.id   AF-A0A9D5GN60-F1
#
_cell.length_a   1.000
_cell.length_b   1.000
_cell.length_c   1.000
_cell.angle_alpha   90.00
_cell.angle_beta   90.00
_cell.angle_gamma   90.00
#
_symmetry.space_group_name_H-M   'P 1'
#
loop_
_entity.id
_entity.type
_entity.pdbx_description
1 polymer ?
#
loop_
_entity_poly.entity_id
_entity_poly.type
_entity_poly.pdbx_seq_one_letter_code
_entity_poly.pdbx_strand_id
1 'polypeptide(L)'
;MTARRSPPGQTAGSDRSATSNDVHPSEKRSCVPPFDISAVTSIDRPGALKATFDVTLPGITLRACRLVVTASRKFVSGPTSKAPWVIGGWATHAEFDDDLGEALLAAIVARLDAIAVQDAVT
;
A
#
# COMPACT_ATOMS: atom_id res chain seq x y z
N MET A 1 59.86 -41.29 7.36
CA MET A 1 59.64 -42.71 6.99
C MET A 1 58.32 -42.80 6.23
N THR A 2 58.25 -43.62 5.16
CA THR A 2 57.02 -44.10 4.45
C THR A 2 56.05 -43.02 3.91
N ALA A 3 55.81 -42.73 2.61
CA ALA A 3 55.83 -43.42 1.31
C ALA A 3 54.48 -44.06 0.85
N ARG A 4 54.15 -43.85 -0.46
CA ARG A 4 53.03 -44.38 -1.31
C ARG A 4 51.77 -43.47 -1.37
N ARG A 5 51.36 -42.89 -2.51
CA ARG A 5 50.93 -43.38 -3.85
C ARG A 5 49.49 -43.92 -3.91
N SER A 6 48.60 -43.18 -4.59
CA SER A 6 47.26 -43.54 -5.13
C SER A 6 47.40 -44.38 -6.43
N PRO A 7 46.34 -44.66 -7.24
CA PRO A 7 44.86 -44.69 -7.03
C PRO A 7 44.37 -46.16 -7.31
N PRO A 8 43.22 -46.51 -7.94
CA PRO A 8 41.92 -45.85 -8.18
C PRO A 8 40.68 -46.71 -7.74
N GLY A 9 39.46 -46.35 -8.16
CA GLY A 9 38.26 -47.20 -8.06
C GLY A 9 37.01 -46.60 -8.71
N GLN A 10 36.78 -46.86 -10.00
CA GLN A 10 35.49 -46.61 -10.66
C GLN A 10 34.60 -47.85 -10.58
N THR A 11 33.31 -47.67 -10.27
CA THR A 11 32.23 -48.57 -10.73
C THR A 11 31.01 -47.74 -11.08
N ALA A 12 30.51 -47.93 -12.30
CA ALA A 12 29.29 -47.30 -12.81
C ALA A 12 28.02 -48.01 -12.30
N GLY A 13 26.86 -47.35 -12.39
CA GLY A 13 25.59 -48.07 -12.29
C GLY A 13 24.36 -47.22 -11.93
N SER A 14 23.45 -47.13 -12.91
CA SER A 14 21.99 -47.03 -12.76
C SER A 14 21.35 -45.76 -12.17
N ASP A 15 20.69 -45.04 -13.07
CA ASP A 15 19.25 -44.77 -13.03
C ASP A 15 18.58 -44.46 -11.68
N ARG A 16 18.15 -43.20 -11.56
CA ARG A 16 16.72 -42.89 -11.37
C ARG A 16 16.40 -41.46 -11.79
N SER A 17 15.40 -41.33 -12.65
CA SER A 17 14.75 -40.06 -12.98
C SER A 17 14.19 -39.40 -11.72
N ALA A 18 14.57 -38.15 -11.48
CA ALA A 18 13.83 -37.19 -10.66
C ALA A 18 13.56 -35.99 -11.58
N THR A 19 12.37 -35.92 -12.19
CA THR A 19 11.31 -35.00 -11.74
C THR A 19 11.88 -33.60 -11.47
N SER A 20 11.94 -32.72 -12.48
CA SER A 20 10.80 -31.96 -13.00
C SER A 20 10.12 -31.11 -11.92
N ASN A 21 10.08 -29.80 -12.18
CA ASN A 21 9.38 -28.75 -11.43
C ASN A 21 9.74 -28.58 -9.95
N ASP A 22 10.63 -27.62 -9.70
CA ASP A 22 10.29 -26.54 -8.76
C ASP A 22 10.60 -25.19 -9.41
N VAL A 23 9.83 -24.88 -10.46
CA VAL A 23 9.57 -23.48 -10.80
C VAL A 23 8.79 -22.95 -9.61
N HIS A 24 9.49 -22.30 -8.66
CA HIS A 24 8.85 -21.50 -7.64
C HIS A 24 7.77 -20.68 -8.35
N PRO A 25 6.47 -20.85 -8.02
CA PRO A 25 5.49 -19.90 -8.48
C PRO A 25 5.96 -18.56 -7.91
N SER A 26 6.43 -17.68 -8.80
CA SER A 26 6.60 -16.28 -8.50
C SER A 26 5.21 -15.81 -8.15
N GLU A 27 4.89 -15.89 -6.86
CA GLU A 27 3.62 -15.45 -6.33
C GLU A 27 3.50 -14.03 -6.84
N LYS A 28 2.51 -13.81 -7.72
CA LYS A 28 1.97 -12.50 -7.97
C LYS A 28 1.36 -12.09 -6.63
N ARG A 29 2.23 -11.60 -5.72
CA ARG A 29 1.86 -11.04 -4.43
C ARG A 29 0.76 -10.07 -4.77
N SER A 30 -0.45 -10.42 -4.37
CA SER A 30 -1.64 -9.71 -4.79
C SER A 30 -1.37 -8.25 -4.51
N CYS A 31 -1.39 -7.39 -5.54
CA CYS A 31 -1.06 -5.98 -5.43
C CYS A 31 -2.19 -5.19 -4.72
N VAL A 32 -2.92 -5.89 -3.85
CA VAL A 32 -3.69 -5.32 -2.75
C VAL A 32 -2.69 -4.52 -1.92
N PRO A 33 -2.80 -3.18 -1.89
CA PRO A 33 -1.98 -2.40 -0.98
C PRO A 33 -2.24 -2.86 0.45
N PRO A 34 -1.29 -2.71 1.39
CA PRO A 34 -1.44 -3.15 2.77
C PRO A 34 -2.39 -2.26 3.57
N PHE A 35 -3.47 -1.77 2.95
CA PHE A 35 -4.47 -0.90 3.55
C PHE A 35 -5.86 -1.09 2.94
N ASP A 36 -6.90 -0.77 3.72
CA ASP A 36 -8.27 -0.57 3.24
C ASP A 36 -8.72 0.89 3.43
N ILE A 37 -9.58 1.37 2.52
CA ILE A 37 -10.19 2.69 2.57
C ILE A 37 -11.70 2.55 2.76
N SER A 38 -12.21 3.13 3.84
CA SER A 38 -13.62 3.04 4.25
C SER A 38 -14.18 4.42 4.62
N ALA A 39 -15.48 4.49 4.95
CA ALA A 39 -16.18 5.70 5.39
C ALA A 39 -15.99 6.95 4.47
N VAL A 40 -15.80 6.73 3.16
CA VAL A 40 -15.55 7.79 2.18
C VAL A 40 -16.74 8.74 2.11
N THR A 41 -16.49 10.01 2.42
CA THR A 41 -17.46 11.11 2.34
C THR A 41 -16.89 12.18 1.42
N SER A 42 -17.53 12.42 0.28
CA SER A 42 -17.20 13.53 -0.62
C SER A 42 -17.62 14.87 0.01
N ILE A 43 -16.88 15.93 -0.30
CA ILE A 43 -17.16 17.28 0.22
C ILE A 43 -17.25 18.24 -0.97
N ASP A 44 -18.48 18.41 -1.45
CA ASP A 44 -18.79 19.42 -2.48
C ASP A 44 -18.95 20.81 -1.85
N ARG A 45 -17.81 21.40 -1.47
CA ARG A 45 -17.72 22.80 -1.06
C ARG A 45 -16.51 23.50 -1.68
N PRO A 46 -16.57 24.83 -1.86
CA PRO A 46 -15.40 25.63 -2.18
C PRO A 46 -14.30 25.47 -1.12
N GLY A 47 -13.06 25.31 -1.56
CA GLY A 47 -11.91 25.07 -0.68
C GLY A 47 -11.13 23.81 -1.06
N ALA A 48 -10.04 23.58 -0.32
CA ALA A 48 -9.08 22.53 -0.64
C ALA A 48 -9.46 21.13 -0.13
N LEU A 49 -10.30 21.01 0.90
CA LEU A 49 -10.76 19.71 1.40
C LEU A 49 -11.83 19.14 0.47
N LYS A 50 -11.60 17.94 -0.09
CA LYS A 50 -12.49 17.31 -1.07
C LYS A 50 -13.11 15.98 -0.64
N ALA A 51 -12.49 15.26 0.29
CA ALA A 51 -13.11 14.12 0.93
C ALA A 51 -12.53 13.88 2.33
N THR A 52 -13.31 13.19 3.17
CA THR A 52 -12.82 12.53 4.38
C THR A 52 -13.04 11.03 4.27
N PHE A 53 -12.14 10.23 4.84
CA PHE A 53 -12.18 8.77 4.80
C PHE A 53 -11.42 8.18 5.99
N ASP A 54 -11.66 6.91 6.28
CA ASP A 54 -10.93 6.14 7.28
C ASP A 54 -9.98 5.16 6.56
N VAL A 55 -8.76 5.03 7.06
CA VAL A 55 -7.73 4.11 6.54
C VAL A 55 -7.45 3.04 7.57
N THR A 56 -7.56 1.76 7.19
CA THR A 56 -7.12 0.65 8.04
C THR A 56 -5.80 0.11 7.52
N LEU A 57 -4.75 0.23 8.35
CA LEU A 57 -3.42 -0.35 8.16
C LEU A 57 -3.28 -1.61 9.06
N PRO A 58 -2.23 -2.44 8.92
CA PRO A 58 -2.01 -3.59 9.79
C PRO A 58 -1.86 -3.15 11.25
N GLY A 59 -2.84 -3.49 12.08
CA GLY A 59 -2.85 -3.17 13.52
C GLY A 59 -3.35 -1.77 13.91
N ILE A 60 -3.74 -0.91 12.97
CA ILE A 60 -4.27 0.44 13.29
C ILE A 60 -5.28 0.95 12.27
N THR A 61 -6.37 1.56 12.74
CA THR A 61 -7.30 2.33 11.90
C THR A 61 -7.15 3.83 12.19
N LEU A 62 -6.75 4.58 11.17
CA LEU A 62 -6.65 6.04 11.19
C LEU A 62 -7.96 6.63 10.68
N ARG A 63 -8.69 7.30 11.57
CA ARG A 63 -10.00 7.88 11.26
C ARG A 63 -9.90 9.32 10.79
N ALA A 64 -10.86 9.77 9.98
CA ALA A 64 -10.97 11.14 9.49
C ALA A 64 -9.69 11.66 8.78
N CYS A 65 -9.04 10.77 8.03
CA CYS A 65 -8.06 11.13 7.00
C CYS A 65 -8.73 12.02 5.94
N ARG A 66 -7.94 12.83 5.25
CA ARG A 66 -8.43 13.90 4.36
C ARG A 66 -7.78 13.84 2.99
N LEU A 67 -8.59 13.97 1.94
CA LEU A 67 -8.12 14.29 0.60
C LEU A 67 -8.10 15.81 0.44
N VAL A 68 -6.93 16.37 0.17
CA VAL A 68 -6.69 17.80 -0.02
C VAL A 68 -6.24 18.08 -1.44
N VAL A 69 -7.00 18.91 -2.15
CA VAL A 69 -6.75 19.37 -3.52
C VAL A 69 -6.55 20.88 -3.48
N THR A 70 -5.29 21.31 -3.58
CA THR A 70 -4.90 22.72 -3.74
C THR A 70 -4.68 23.06 -5.21
N ALA A 71 -4.43 24.33 -5.54
CA ALA A 71 -4.09 24.74 -6.90
C ALA A 71 -2.75 24.14 -7.41
N SER A 72 -1.82 23.79 -6.51
CA SER A 72 -0.48 23.29 -6.86
C SER A 72 -0.25 21.80 -6.60
N ARG A 73 -1.02 21.17 -5.70
CA ARG A 73 -0.88 19.75 -5.35
C ARG A 73 -2.19 19.10 -4.90
N LYS A 74 -2.35 17.81 -5.23
CA LYS A 74 -3.27 16.88 -4.58
C LYS A 74 -2.47 16.04 -3.59
N PHE A 75 -2.99 15.77 -2.41
CA PHE A 75 -2.36 14.90 -1.41
C PHE A 75 -3.39 14.39 -0.41
N VAL A 76 -3.05 13.30 0.28
CA VAL A 76 -3.78 12.86 1.48
C VAL A 76 -3.07 13.33 2.73
N SER A 77 -3.81 13.53 3.81
CA SER A 77 -3.27 13.77 5.15
C SER A 77 -4.03 12.95 6.18
N GLY A 78 -3.35 12.54 7.25
CA GLY A 78 -3.96 11.79 8.33
C GLY A 78 -4.90 12.62 9.21
N PRO A 79 -5.40 12.02 10.31
CA PRO A 79 -6.23 12.71 11.30
C PRO A 79 -5.62 14.04 11.74
N THR A 80 -6.41 15.11 11.63
CA THR A 80 -5.99 16.48 11.91
C THR A 80 -6.99 17.15 12.85
N SER A 81 -6.51 17.66 13.99
CA SER A 81 -7.34 18.41 14.95
C SER A 81 -6.97 19.90 14.95
N LYS A 82 -7.85 20.74 15.49
CA LYS A 82 -7.54 22.15 15.75
C LYS A 82 -6.51 22.22 16.88
N ALA A 83 -5.41 22.93 16.66
CA ALA A 83 -4.37 23.13 17.66
C ALA A 83 -4.80 24.26 18.62
N PRO A 84 -5.06 24.01 19.92
CA PRO A 84 -5.47 25.05 20.85
C PRO A 84 -4.39 26.12 21.10
N TRP A 85 -3.11 25.81 20.82
CA TRP A 85 -1.97 26.72 20.98
C TRP A 85 -1.68 27.62 19.77
N VAL A 86 -2.45 27.53 18.67
CA VAL A 86 -2.28 28.39 17.47
C VAL A 86 -3.64 28.92 17.00
N ILE A 87 -3.75 30.24 16.84
CA ILE A 87 -4.95 30.87 16.29
C ILE A 87 -5.16 30.38 14.85
N GLY A 88 -6.20 29.57 14.64
CA GLY A 88 -6.52 28.96 13.34
C GLY A 88 -5.63 27.78 12.92
N GLY A 89 -4.68 27.37 13.76
CA GLY A 89 -3.77 26.27 13.43
C GLY A 89 -4.42 24.89 13.52
N TRP A 90 -3.90 23.97 12.72
CA TRP A 90 -4.27 22.56 12.71
C TRP A 90 -3.01 21.72 12.93
N ALA A 91 -3.13 20.68 13.74
CA ALA A 91 -2.06 19.70 13.98
C ALA A 91 -2.47 18.35 13.38
N THR A 92 -1.56 17.75 12.62
CA THR A 92 -1.69 16.37 12.12
C THR A 92 -1.19 15.41 13.19
N HIS A 93 -1.95 14.36 13.48
CA HIS A 93 -1.61 13.36 14.53
C HIS A 93 -0.93 12.12 13.97
N ALA A 94 -1.08 11.86 12.67
CA ALA A 94 -0.37 10.81 11.95
C ALA A 94 -0.04 11.32 10.55
N GLU A 95 1.25 11.34 10.22
CA GLU A 95 1.72 11.63 8.87
C GLU A 95 1.93 10.32 8.11
N PHE A 96 1.80 10.38 6.79
CA PHE A 96 2.13 9.29 5.90
C PHE A 96 3.50 9.58 5.29
N ASP A 97 4.32 8.54 5.11
CA ASP A 97 5.45 8.61 4.18
C ASP A 97 4.95 8.84 2.74
N ASP A 98 5.86 9.28 1.86
CA ASP A 98 5.50 9.66 0.49
C ASP A 98 4.91 8.48 -0.31
N ASP A 99 5.46 7.26 -0.17
CA ASP A 99 5.00 6.05 -0.85
C ASP A 99 3.56 5.68 -0.44
N LEU A 100 3.28 5.63 0.86
CA LEU A 100 1.94 5.37 1.39
C LEU A 100 0.98 6.52 1.04
N GLY A 101 1.45 7.77 1.07
CA GLY A 101 0.69 8.95 0.69
C GLY A 101 0.25 8.92 -0.77
N GLU A 102 1.14 8.58 -1.71
CA GLU A 102 0.82 8.42 -3.12
C GLU A 102 -0.14 7.25 -3.38
N ALA A 103 0.11 6.10 -2.75
CA ALA A 103 -0.77 4.93 -2.88
C ALA A 103 -2.19 5.21 -2.36
N LEU A 104 -2.32 5.85 -1.20
CA LEU A 104 -3.62 6.27 -0.64
C LEU A 104 -4.29 7.33 -1.52
N LEU A 105 -3.54 8.28 -2.07
CA LEU A 105 -4.05 9.31 -2.99
C LEU A 105 -4.64 8.69 -4.27
N ALA A 106 -3.94 7.73 -4.88
CA ALA A 106 -4.43 7.03 -6.06
C ALA A 106 -5.71 6.25 -5.75
N ALA A 107 -5.73 5.53 -4.63
CA ALA A 107 -6.87 4.71 -4.21
C ALA A 107 -8.13 5.54 -3.86
N ILE A 108 -7.98 6.67 -3.14
CA ILE A 108 -9.14 7.52 -2.80
C ILE A 108 -9.71 8.23 -4.03
N VAL A 109 -8.86 8.69 -4.96
CA VAL A 109 -9.33 9.32 -6.21
C VAL A 109 -10.12 8.33 -7.04
N ALA A 110 -9.57 7.13 -7.30
CA ALA A 110 -10.28 6.09 -8.06
C ALA A 110 -11.62 5.69 -7.42
N ARG A 111 -11.70 5.70 -6.08
CA ARG A 111 -12.94 5.39 -5.35
C ARG A 111 -13.97 6.51 -5.44
N LEU A 112 -13.56 7.78 -5.43
CA LEU A 112 -14.45 8.93 -5.65
C LEU A 112 -14.98 8.98 -7.08
N ASP A 113 -14.12 8.70 -8.07
CA ASP A 113 -14.52 8.65 -9.48
C ASP A 113 -15.54 7.52 -9.72
N ALA A 114 -15.35 6.35 -9.09
CA ALA A 114 -16.30 5.24 -9.16
C ALA A 114 -17.68 5.58 -8.55
N ILE A 115 -17.73 6.35 -7.44
CA ILE A 115 -18.97 6.84 -6.85
C ILE A 115 -19.66 7.84 -7.80
N ALA A 116 -18.91 8.81 -8.32
CA ALA A 116 -19.46 9.81 -9.24
C ALA A 116 -20.04 9.19 -10.53
N VAL A 117 -19.45 8.09 -11.04
CA VAL A 117 -20.00 7.33 -12.17
C VAL A 117 -21.31 6.61 -11.80
N GLN A 118 -21.43 6.08 -10.58
CA GLN A 118 -22.68 5.43 -10.13
C GLN A 118 -23.81 6.45 -9.97
N ASP A 119 -23.54 7.60 -9.37
CA ASP A 119 -24.52 8.69 -9.23
C ASP A 119 -24.96 9.26 -10.59
N ALA A 120 -24.10 9.26 -11.61
CA ALA A 120 -24.41 9.75 -12.95
C ALA A 120 -25.22 8.78 -13.84
N VAL A 121 -25.40 7.52 -13.41
CA VAL A 121 -26.11 6.45 -14.14
C VAL A 121 -27.53 6.22 -13.59
N THR A 122 -27.87 6.88 -12.47
CA THR A 122 -29.14 6.71 -11.74
C THR A 122 -30.13 7.84 -12.05
#